data_AF-A0A960SS09-F1
#
_entry.id   AF-A0A960SS09-F1
#
_cell.length_a   1.000
_cell.length_b   1.000
_cell.length_c   1.000
_cell.angle_alpha   90.00
_cell.angle_beta   90.00
_cell.angle_gamma   90.00
#
_symmetry.space_group_name_H-M   'P 1'
#
loop_
_entity.id
_entity.type
_entity.pdbx_description
1 polymer ?
#
loop_
_entity_poly.entity_id
_entity_poly.type
_entity_poly.pdbx_seq_one_letter_code
_entity_poly.pdbx_strand_id
1 'polypeptide(L)'
;MSAGFRGFLAGLVVGAVAILALWLLPRASPSDREEGNPVLAGELEQARAEVRALQDQNAEQAAALQRFERSQPELLRLRGEVTLLREAARQGSENRGSTTGQGKAVAPSSPASGQPGSVPPAPAARVTVGSFRPADSWEDVGSETPEEALESLHQAMRAGDQARVAAAYLPPEELLAMLPAPEPGASETPLPAADVTLPRTEAALAGSTILAREDLPTGDVRLEVENQHVDGTVSRHEMIFRKTAHGWKLAPNIQELLVP
;
A
#
# COMPACT_ATOMS: atom_id res chain seq x y z
N MET A 1 -9.21 -5.39 -30.23
CA MET A 1 -8.09 -5.93 -31.02
C MET A 1 -7.69 -7.27 -30.43
N SER A 2 -7.86 -8.34 -31.20
CA SER A 2 -7.83 -9.74 -30.76
C SER A 2 -6.42 -10.20 -30.36
N ALA A 3 -6.34 -10.93 -29.24
CA ALA A 3 -5.12 -11.50 -28.68
C ALA A 3 -4.29 -12.36 -29.67
N GLY A 4 -4.92 -12.87 -30.73
CA GLY A 4 -4.24 -13.63 -31.80
C GLY A 4 -3.25 -12.82 -32.65
N PHE A 5 -3.38 -11.49 -32.74
CA PHE A 5 -2.51 -10.68 -33.61
C PHE A 5 -1.14 -10.38 -32.97
N ARG A 6 -1.07 -10.35 -31.64
CA ARG A 6 0.19 -10.09 -30.90
C ARG A 6 1.14 -11.29 -30.92
N GLY A 7 0.63 -12.51 -30.93
CA GLY A 7 1.45 -13.73 -31.04
C GLY A 7 2.14 -13.87 -32.41
N PHE A 8 1.49 -13.42 -33.49
CA PHE A 8 2.02 -13.55 -34.84
C PHE A 8 3.21 -12.61 -35.10
N LEU A 9 3.19 -11.41 -34.53
CA LEU A 9 4.29 -10.44 -34.64
C LEU A 9 5.53 -10.88 -33.85
N ALA A 10 5.36 -11.48 -32.67
CA ALA A 10 6.49 -11.99 -31.89
C ALA A 10 7.21 -13.16 -32.59
N GLY A 11 6.47 -14.08 -33.23
CA GLY A 11 7.06 -15.19 -33.98
C GLY A 11 7.86 -14.76 -35.21
N LEU A 12 7.42 -13.69 -35.89
CA LEU A 12 8.06 -13.21 -37.13
C LEU A 12 9.41 -12.54 -36.86
N VAL A 13 9.55 -11.84 -35.73
CA VAL A 13 10.82 -11.22 -35.33
C VAL A 13 11.86 -12.29 -34.98
N VAL A 14 11.49 -13.35 -34.25
CA VAL A 14 12.41 -14.44 -33.91
C VAL A 14 12.86 -15.20 -35.17
N GLY A 15 11.94 -15.45 -36.11
CA GLY A 15 12.28 -16.09 -37.39
C GLY A 15 13.23 -15.26 -38.26
N ALA A 16 13.01 -13.94 -38.33
CA ALA A 16 13.85 -13.04 -39.12
C ALA A 16 15.28 -12.93 -38.57
N VAL A 17 15.45 -12.90 -37.24
CA VAL A 17 16.77 -12.86 -36.59
C VAL A 17 17.55 -14.16 -36.83
N ALA A 18 16.89 -15.32 -36.79
CA ALA A 18 17.54 -16.61 -37.07
C ALA A 18 18.02 -16.72 -38.53
N ILE A 19 17.24 -16.21 -39.49
CA ILE A 19 17.63 -16.20 -40.91
C ILE A 19 18.78 -15.22 -41.16
N LEU A 20 18.76 -14.04 -40.52
CA LEU A 20 19.82 -13.06 -40.66
C LEU A 20 21.15 -13.58 -40.06
N ALA A 21 21.09 -14.26 -38.90
CA ALA A 21 22.26 -14.90 -38.30
C ALA A 21 22.84 -15.99 -39.21
N LEU A 22 22.00 -16.74 -39.93
CA LEU A 22 22.46 -17.77 -40.86
C LEU A 22 23.16 -17.21 -42.10
N TRP A 23 22.85 -15.97 -42.49
CA TRP A 23 23.49 -15.28 -43.62
C TRP A 23 24.73 -14.48 -43.24
N LEU A 24 24.87 -14.05 -41.98
CA LEU A 24 26.06 -13.34 -41.50
C LEU A 24 27.19 -14.25 -41.03
N LEU A 25 27.00 -15.57 -40.93
CA LEU A 25 28.12 -16.47 -40.67
C LEU A 25 29.04 -16.52 -41.91
N PRO A 26 30.29 -16.05 -41.82
CA PRO A 26 31.25 -16.18 -42.91
C PRO A 26 31.41 -17.68 -43.21
N ARG A 27 31.35 -18.05 -44.50
CA ARG A 27 31.71 -19.39 -44.98
C ARG A 27 33.22 -19.58 -44.79
N ALA A 28 33.63 -19.80 -43.54
CA ALA A 28 35.00 -20.09 -43.19
C ALA A 28 35.36 -21.48 -43.75
N SER A 29 36.41 -21.48 -44.56
CA SER A 29 37.04 -22.67 -45.15
C SER A 29 37.29 -23.73 -44.07
N PRO A 30 37.05 -25.02 -44.37
CA PRO A 30 37.20 -26.10 -43.38
C PRO A 30 38.64 -26.31 -42.86
N SER A 31 39.64 -25.65 -43.45
CA SER A 31 41.05 -25.75 -43.07
C SER A 31 41.45 -24.91 -41.85
N ASP A 32 40.65 -23.90 -41.46
CA ASP A 32 40.97 -23.04 -40.28
C ASP A 32 40.28 -23.53 -39.00
N ARG A 33 39.67 -24.73 -39.02
CA ARG A 33 38.93 -25.29 -37.88
C ARG A 33 39.78 -26.08 -36.88
N GLU A 34 41.04 -26.36 -37.19
CA GLU A 34 41.90 -27.18 -36.31
C GLU A 34 42.79 -26.36 -35.36
N GLU A 35 42.98 -25.05 -35.61
CA GLU A 35 43.56 -24.15 -34.62
C GLU A 35 42.45 -23.57 -33.74
N GLY A 36 41.99 -24.40 -32.79
CA GLY A 36 40.98 -24.03 -31.81
C GLY A 36 41.41 -22.81 -31.01
N ASN A 37 40.91 -21.64 -31.39
CA ASN A 37 41.10 -20.41 -30.63
C ASN A 37 40.37 -20.57 -29.29
N PRO A 38 41.08 -20.76 -28.15
CA PRO A 38 40.46 -21.06 -26.86
C PRO A 38 39.51 -19.95 -26.40
N VAL A 39 39.69 -18.74 -26.93
CA VAL A 39 38.82 -17.59 -26.71
C VAL A 39 37.40 -17.84 -27.25
N LEU A 40 37.27 -18.36 -28.47
CA LEU A 40 35.97 -18.63 -29.09
C LEU A 40 35.24 -19.80 -28.42
N ALA A 41 36.00 -20.78 -27.89
CA ALA A 41 35.42 -21.88 -27.11
C ALA A 41 34.82 -21.36 -25.79
N GLY A 42 35.49 -20.43 -25.11
CA GLY A 42 35.01 -19.79 -23.90
C GLY A 42 33.75 -18.94 -24.13
N GLU A 43 33.72 -18.15 -25.21
CA GLU A 43 32.55 -17.33 -25.56
C GLU A 43 31.30 -18.18 -25.87
N LEU A 44 31.48 -19.32 -26.56
CA LEU A 44 30.37 -20.25 -26.82
C LEU A 44 29.86 -20.93 -25.56
N GLU A 45 30.73 -21.24 -24.60
CA GLU A 45 30.33 -21.83 -23.33
C GLU A 45 29.55 -20.81 -22.47
N GLN A 46 30.00 -19.56 -22.45
CA GLN A 46 29.32 -18.46 -21.77
C GLN A 46 27.94 -18.18 -22.37
N ALA A 47 27.84 -18.11 -23.71
CA ALA A 47 26.57 -17.92 -24.39
C ALA A 47 25.59 -19.09 -24.11
N ARG A 48 26.09 -20.33 -24.04
CA ARG A 48 25.26 -21.49 -23.67
C ARG A 48 24.78 -21.43 -22.22
N ALA A 49 25.62 -20.95 -21.30
CA ALA A 49 25.23 -20.76 -19.91
C ALA A 49 24.13 -19.70 -19.77
N GLU A 50 24.25 -18.59 -20.50
CA GLU A 50 23.26 -17.52 -20.50
C GLU A 50 21.92 -17.98 -21.10
N VAL A 51 21.95 -18.72 -22.21
CA VAL A 51 20.72 -19.30 -22.79
C VAL A 51 20.03 -20.24 -21.82
N ARG A 52 20.78 -21.07 -21.07
CA ARG A 52 20.19 -21.94 -20.04
C ARG A 52 19.56 -21.13 -18.89
N ALA A 53 20.26 -20.11 -18.39
CA ALA A 53 19.74 -19.24 -17.34
C ALA A 53 18.42 -18.55 -17.76
N LEU A 54 18.36 -18.07 -19.01
CA LEU A 54 17.14 -17.48 -19.57
C LEU A 54 16.01 -18.51 -19.75
N GLN A 55 16.34 -19.75 -20.14
CA GLN A 55 15.36 -20.82 -20.24
C GLN A 55 14.77 -21.19 -18.88
N ASP A 56 15.62 -21.30 -17.85
CA ASP A 56 15.18 -21.60 -16.48
C ASP A 56 14.29 -20.47 -15.93
N GLN A 57 14.69 -19.21 -16.13
CA GLN A 57 13.88 -18.05 -15.72
C GLN A 57 12.51 -18.03 -16.42
N ASN A 58 12.46 -18.40 -17.70
CA ASN A 58 11.21 -18.44 -18.46
C ASN A 58 10.32 -19.62 -18.00
N ALA A 59 10.91 -20.76 -17.65
CA ALA A 59 10.20 -21.89 -17.06
C ALA A 59 9.59 -21.55 -15.69
N GLU A 60 10.32 -20.81 -14.85
CA GLU A 60 9.81 -20.31 -13.56
C GLU A 60 8.64 -19.33 -13.74
N GLN A 61 8.75 -18.39 -14.69
CA GLN A 61 7.66 -17.47 -15.01
C GLN A 61 6.41 -18.21 -15.51
N ALA A 62 6.58 -19.20 -16.39
CA ALA A 62 5.48 -20.03 -16.87
C ALA A 62 4.81 -20.81 -15.73
N ALA A 63 5.60 -21.34 -14.79
CA ALA A 63 5.08 -22.03 -13.61
C ALA A 63 4.33 -21.07 -12.67
N ALA A 64 4.81 -19.84 -12.49
CA ALA A 64 4.14 -18.80 -11.70
C ALA A 64 2.79 -18.40 -12.30
N LEU A 65 2.73 -18.22 -13.63
CA LEU A 65 1.49 -17.93 -14.35
C LEU A 65 0.46 -19.06 -14.19
N GLN A 66 0.88 -20.32 -14.31
CA GLN A 66 -0.03 -21.45 -14.08
C GLN A 66 -0.56 -21.51 -12.64
N ARG A 67 0.26 -21.17 -11.63
CA ARG A 67 -0.21 -21.08 -10.24
C ARG A 67 -1.25 -19.98 -10.06
N PHE A 68 -1.03 -18.83 -10.71
CA PHE A 68 -1.97 -17.71 -10.69
C PHE A 68 -3.30 -18.04 -11.40
N GLU A 69 -3.25 -18.72 -12.55
CA GLU A 69 -4.46 -19.17 -13.25
C GLU A 69 -5.28 -20.16 -12.40
N ARG A 70 -4.60 -21.00 -11.60
CA ARG A 70 -5.29 -21.93 -10.67
C ARG A 70 -5.91 -21.23 -9.47
N SER A 71 -5.39 -20.09 -9.02
CA SER A 71 -5.95 -19.36 -7.87
C SER A 71 -7.11 -18.42 -8.25
N GLN A 72 -7.22 -18.00 -9.52
CA GLN A 72 -8.35 -17.18 -9.99
C GLN A 72 -9.75 -17.74 -9.68
N PRO A 73 -10.07 -19.03 -9.90
CA PRO A 73 -11.40 -19.56 -9.57
C PRO A 73 -11.70 -19.52 -8.07
N GLU A 74 -10.68 -19.70 -7.21
CA GLU A 74 -10.83 -19.57 -5.77
C GLU A 74 -11.14 -18.13 -5.35
N LEU A 75 -10.47 -17.15 -5.97
CA LEU A 75 -10.77 -15.72 -5.74
C LEU A 75 -12.19 -15.35 -6.17
N LEU A 76 -12.65 -15.86 -7.32
CA LEU A 76 -14.04 -15.64 -7.77
C LEU A 76 -15.06 -16.28 -6.83
N ARG A 77 -14.76 -17.49 -6.32
CA ARG A 77 -15.59 -18.16 -5.32
C ARG A 77 -15.65 -17.37 -4.02
N LEU A 78 -14.51 -16.97 -3.47
CA LEU A 78 -14.43 -16.16 -2.25
C LEU A 78 -15.18 -14.83 -2.40
N ARG A 79 -15.07 -14.18 -3.55
CA ARG A 79 -15.83 -12.96 -3.85
C ARG A 79 -17.34 -13.20 -3.83
N GLY A 80 -17.80 -14.34 -4.36
CA GLY A 80 -19.19 -14.77 -4.27
C GLY A 80 -19.65 -14.97 -2.82
N GLU A 81 -18.86 -15.68 -2.02
CA GLU A 81 -19.13 -15.93 -0.60
C GLU A 81 -19.19 -14.62 0.21
N VAL A 82 -18.27 -13.67 -0.03
CA VAL A 82 -18.28 -12.34 0.60
C VAL A 82 -19.53 -11.54 0.24
N THR A 83 -19.99 -11.64 -1.02
CA THR A 83 -21.23 -10.95 -1.46
C THR A 83 -22.44 -11.52 -0.73
N LEU A 84 -22.54 -12.85 -0.62
CA LEU A 84 -23.61 -13.53 0.13
C LEU A 84 -23.58 -13.17 1.62
N LEU A 85 -22.40 -13.11 2.24
CA LEU A 85 -22.27 -12.70 3.64
C LEU A 85 -22.70 -11.25 3.87
N ARG A 86 -22.37 -10.33 2.95
CA ARG A 86 -22.82 -8.93 3.03
C ARG A 86 -24.34 -8.81 2.89
N GLU A 87 -24.95 -9.58 2.00
CA GLU A 87 -26.41 -9.62 1.86
C GLU A 87 -27.07 -10.18 3.13
N ALA A 88 -26.56 -11.29 3.66
CA ALA A 88 -27.04 -11.87 4.92
C ALA A 88 -26.89 -10.89 6.10
N ALA A 89 -25.79 -10.15 6.17
CA ALA A 89 -25.58 -9.13 7.20
C ALA A 89 -26.58 -7.98 7.11
N ARG A 90 -26.89 -7.51 5.89
CA ARG A 90 -27.91 -6.48 5.65
C ARG A 90 -29.32 -6.93 6.08
N GLN A 91 -29.70 -8.16 5.70
CA GLN A 91 -30.99 -8.74 6.13
C GLN A 91 -31.04 -8.90 7.67
N GLY A 92 -29.92 -9.25 8.29
CA GLY A 92 -29.80 -9.33 9.75
C GLY A 92 -29.99 -7.98 10.46
N SER A 93 -29.48 -6.88 9.90
CA SER A 93 -29.67 -5.55 10.47
C SER A 93 -31.09 -5.00 10.25
N GLU A 94 -31.71 -5.30 9.10
CA GLU A 94 -33.11 -4.95 8.82
C GLU A 94 -34.06 -5.63 9.81
N ASN A 95 -33.87 -6.93 10.07
CA ASN A 95 -34.69 -7.67 11.03
C ASN A 95 -34.55 -7.16 12.48
N ARG A 96 -33.35 -6.70 12.87
CA ARG A 96 -33.10 -6.10 14.19
C ARG A 96 -33.76 -4.72 14.33
N GLY A 97 -33.79 -3.93 13.26
CA GLY A 97 -34.48 -2.64 13.23
C GLY A 97 -35.99 -2.76 13.47
N SER A 98 -36.61 -3.83 12.98
CA SER A 98 -38.04 -4.10 13.19
C SER A 98 -38.42 -4.59 14.61
N THR A 99 -37.47 -5.07 15.42
CA THR A 99 -37.77 -5.57 16.79
C THR A 99 -37.57 -4.53 17.91
N THR A 100 -36.88 -3.42 17.64
CA THR A 100 -36.62 -2.37 18.66
C THR A 100 -37.81 -1.40 18.87
N GLY A 101 -38.87 -1.49 18.06
CA GLY A 101 -40.06 -0.62 18.18
C GLY A 101 -41.09 -0.99 19.26
N GLN A 102 -40.92 -2.10 20.01
CA GLN A 102 -41.97 -2.64 20.90
C GLN A 102 -41.56 -2.83 22.38
N GLY A 103 -40.42 -2.28 22.81
CA GLY A 103 -39.94 -2.36 24.21
C GLY A 103 -40.09 -1.05 24.98
N LYS A 104 -41.32 -0.58 25.22
CA LYS A 104 -41.60 0.62 26.02
C LYS A 104 -41.58 0.29 27.52
N ALA A 105 -40.64 0.92 28.23
CA ALA A 105 -40.67 1.34 29.63
C ALA A 105 -40.93 0.29 30.74
N VAL A 106 -39.85 -0.15 31.39
CA VAL A 106 -39.84 -0.38 32.85
C VAL A 106 -38.56 0.22 33.42
N ALA A 107 -38.71 1.34 34.13
CA ALA A 107 -37.70 1.87 35.03
C ALA A 107 -37.78 1.12 36.37
N PRO A 108 -36.64 0.97 37.06
CA PRO A 108 -36.67 1.08 38.51
C PRO A 108 -35.66 2.12 39.00
N SER A 109 -36.18 3.05 39.77
CA SER A 109 -35.45 3.94 40.67
C SER A 109 -34.82 3.13 41.82
N SER A 110 -33.55 3.35 42.13
CA SER A 110 -33.12 3.83 43.46
C SER A 110 -31.59 3.92 43.61
N PRO A 111 -31.10 4.84 44.46
CA PRO A 111 -29.68 5.14 44.64
C PRO A 111 -29.07 4.37 45.81
N ALA A 112 -27.78 4.02 45.72
CA ALA A 112 -27.00 3.61 46.88
C ALA A 112 -25.55 4.09 46.77
N SER A 113 -25.16 4.88 47.76
CA SER A 113 -23.80 5.34 48.05
C SER A 113 -22.80 4.19 48.18
N GLY A 114 -21.56 4.39 47.73
CA GLY A 114 -20.46 3.50 48.05
C GLY A 114 -19.12 3.86 47.39
N GLN A 115 -18.22 4.40 48.21
CA GLN A 115 -16.74 4.35 48.12
C GLN A 115 -15.96 5.16 47.05
N PRO A 116 -14.98 5.98 47.48
CA PRO A 116 -13.91 6.46 46.60
C PRO A 116 -12.87 5.36 46.44
N GLY A 117 -13.14 4.42 45.55
CA GLY A 117 -12.14 3.49 45.02
C GLY A 117 -11.36 4.19 43.92
N SER A 118 -10.04 4.26 44.07
CA SER A 118 -9.11 4.74 43.04
C SER A 118 -9.38 4.03 41.71
N VAL A 119 -9.99 4.74 40.78
CA VAL A 119 -10.19 4.29 39.40
C VAL A 119 -8.84 4.36 38.70
N PRO A 120 -8.27 3.25 38.21
CA PRO A 120 -7.11 3.32 37.32
C PRO A 120 -7.51 4.13 36.07
N PRO A 121 -6.60 4.95 35.50
CA PRO A 121 -6.94 5.83 34.38
C PRO A 121 -7.61 5.01 33.28
N ALA A 122 -8.85 5.38 32.94
CA ALA A 122 -9.60 4.73 31.90
C ALA A 122 -8.77 4.75 30.61
N PRO A 123 -8.60 3.61 29.91
CA PRO A 123 -7.94 3.62 28.61
C PRO A 123 -8.70 4.59 27.71
N ALA A 124 -7.95 5.43 26.98
CA ALA A 124 -8.50 6.41 26.05
C ALA A 124 -9.57 5.73 25.18
N ALA A 125 -10.74 6.36 25.10
CA ALA A 125 -11.89 5.81 24.39
C ALA A 125 -11.57 5.70 22.90
N ARG A 126 -11.25 4.51 22.42
CA ARG A 126 -11.08 4.22 21.00
C ARG A 126 -12.46 4.11 20.37
N VAL A 127 -12.79 5.04 19.48
CA VAL A 127 -14.04 5.01 18.72
C VAL A 127 -13.74 4.44 17.34
N THR A 128 -14.47 3.40 16.94
CA THR A 128 -14.46 2.94 15.54
C THR A 128 -15.28 3.90 14.71
N VAL A 129 -14.64 4.57 13.74
CA VAL A 129 -15.23 5.74 13.07
C VAL A 129 -15.73 5.43 11.66
N GLY A 130 -15.07 4.54 10.92
CA GLY A 130 -15.24 4.46 9.47
C GLY A 130 -15.94 3.20 8.95
N SER A 131 -16.70 3.38 7.87
CA SER A 131 -16.98 2.31 6.91
C SER A 131 -15.90 2.31 5.82
N PHE A 132 -15.71 1.18 5.15
CA PHE A 132 -14.78 1.06 4.02
C PHE A 132 -15.14 2.06 2.92
N ARG A 133 -14.19 2.94 2.57
CA ARG A 133 -14.31 3.85 1.42
C ARG A 133 -13.46 3.35 0.26
N PRO A 134 -14.06 3.05 -0.91
CA PRO A 134 -13.30 2.64 -2.07
C PRO A 134 -12.52 3.82 -2.66
N ALA A 135 -11.39 3.53 -3.31
CA ALA A 135 -10.48 4.56 -3.80
C ALA A 135 -11.10 5.46 -4.88
N ASP A 136 -12.10 4.96 -5.61
CA ASP A 136 -12.86 5.69 -6.61
C ASP A 136 -13.79 6.77 -6.04
N SER A 137 -14.19 6.65 -4.76
CA SER A 137 -15.04 7.62 -4.07
C SER A 137 -14.27 8.70 -3.31
N TRP A 138 -12.94 8.66 -3.28
CA TRP A 138 -12.16 9.69 -2.59
C TRP A 138 -12.20 11.02 -3.34
N GLU A 139 -12.56 12.06 -2.61
CA GLU A 139 -12.63 13.43 -3.10
C GLU A 139 -11.66 14.33 -2.34
N ASP A 140 -11.30 15.46 -2.95
CA ASP A 140 -10.52 16.50 -2.30
C ASP A 140 -11.45 17.36 -1.44
N VAL A 141 -11.68 16.89 -0.22
CA VAL A 141 -12.62 17.47 0.74
C VAL A 141 -11.95 18.49 1.68
N GLY A 142 -10.64 18.70 1.55
CA GLY A 142 -9.88 19.68 2.31
C GLY A 142 -9.25 19.11 3.59
N SER A 143 -9.12 19.97 4.62
CA SER A 143 -8.35 19.67 5.83
C SER A 143 -9.01 20.22 7.10
N GLU A 144 -10.34 20.36 7.13
CA GLU A 144 -11.06 20.88 8.31
C GLU A 144 -11.13 19.86 9.45
N THR A 145 -11.20 18.57 9.12
CA THR A 145 -11.09 17.43 10.03
C THR A 145 -9.90 16.51 9.66
N PRO A 146 -9.37 15.71 10.61
CA PRO A 146 -8.29 14.78 10.29
C PRO A 146 -8.74 13.69 9.30
N GLU A 147 -10.01 13.29 9.31
CA GLU A 147 -10.57 12.34 8.36
C GLU A 147 -10.64 12.90 6.93
N GLU A 148 -11.05 14.16 6.77
CA GLU A 148 -11.05 14.85 5.46
C GLU A 148 -9.63 15.09 4.94
N ALA A 149 -8.69 15.43 5.84
CA ALA A 149 -7.29 15.57 5.47
C ALA A 149 -6.69 14.24 4.98
N LEU A 150 -7.03 13.12 5.63
CA LEU A 150 -6.64 11.78 5.18
C LEU A 150 -7.24 11.45 3.81
N GLU A 151 -8.53 11.73 3.60
CA GLU A 151 -9.20 11.48 2.32
C GLU A 151 -8.58 12.30 1.18
N SER A 152 -8.32 13.59 1.42
CA SER A 152 -7.66 14.46 0.44
C SER A 152 -6.22 14.03 0.16
N LEU A 153 -5.50 13.52 1.17
CA LEU A 153 -4.19 12.90 0.99
C LEU A 153 -4.27 11.65 0.10
N HIS A 154 -5.21 10.74 0.37
CA HIS A 154 -5.44 9.55 -0.43
C HIS A 154 -5.80 9.88 -1.88
N GLN A 155 -6.65 10.89 -2.09
CA GLN A 155 -6.97 11.42 -3.41
C GLN A 155 -5.73 11.94 -4.13
N ALA A 156 -4.89 12.75 -3.46
CA ALA A 156 -3.67 13.30 -4.03
C ALA A 156 -2.66 12.22 -4.42
N MET A 157 -2.48 11.20 -3.55
CA MET A 157 -1.63 10.04 -3.85
C MET A 157 -2.12 9.28 -5.08
N ARG A 158 -3.44 9.04 -5.17
CA ARG A 158 -4.05 8.36 -6.31
C ARG A 158 -3.90 9.16 -7.61
N ALA A 159 -4.02 10.48 -7.53
CA ALA A 159 -3.83 11.37 -8.67
C ALA A 159 -2.35 11.51 -9.09
N GLY A 160 -1.41 11.02 -8.27
CA GLY A 160 0.03 11.20 -8.48
C GLY A 160 0.49 12.64 -8.26
N ASP A 161 -0.30 13.46 -7.56
CA ASP A 161 0.00 14.88 -7.32
C ASP A 161 0.94 15.02 -6.11
N GLN A 162 2.24 14.88 -6.39
CA GLN A 162 3.29 14.93 -5.36
C GLN A 162 3.33 16.26 -4.61
N ALA A 163 2.97 17.37 -5.25
CA ALA A 163 2.95 18.68 -4.60
C ALA A 163 1.85 18.74 -3.53
N ARG A 164 0.67 18.17 -3.81
CA ARG A 164 -0.42 18.10 -2.84
C ARG A 164 -0.18 17.08 -1.75
N VAL A 165 0.43 15.94 -2.10
CA VAL A 165 0.89 14.97 -1.09
C VAL A 165 1.85 15.65 -0.13
N ALA A 166 2.90 16.32 -0.62
CA ALA A 166 3.84 17.06 0.22
C ALA A 166 3.15 18.12 1.07
N ALA A 167 2.18 18.86 0.52
CA ALA A 167 1.42 19.87 1.24
C ALA A 167 0.50 19.31 2.33
N ALA A 168 0.19 18.02 2.33
CA ALA A 168 -0.58 17.36 3.38
C ALA A 168 0.26 17.08 4.64
N TYR A 169 1.58 17.03 4.51
CA TYR A 169 2.50 16.86 5.65
C TYR A 169 2.73 18.18 6.38
N LEU A 170 3.18 18.08 7.64
CA LEU A 170 3.68 19.23 8.39
C LEU A 170 4.88 19.86 7.69
N PRO A 171 4.95 21.20 7.63
CA PRO A 171 6.08 21.88 7.01
C PRO A 171 7.36 21.69 7.85
N PRO A 172 8.55 21.68 7.24
CA PRO A 172 9.81 21.36 7.94
C PRO A 172 10.09 22.25 9.16
N GLU A 173 9.68 23.52 9.14
CA GLU A 173 9.87 24.45 10.24
C GLU A 173 9.07 24.03 11.49
N GLU A 174 7.85 23.52 11.29
CA GLU A 174 7.02 23.00 12.37
C GLU A 174 7.56 21.65 12.87
N LEU A 175 8.15 20.83 11.99
CA LEU A 175 8.83 19.60 12.38
C LEU A 175 10.06 19.86 13.25
N LEU A 176 10.85 20.87 12.91
CA LEU A 176 12.02 21.28 13.70
C LEU A 176 11.62 21.73 15.10
N ALA A 177 10.50 22.44 15.24
CA ALA A 177 9.97 22.84 16.53
C ALA A 177 9.49 21.66 17.40
N MET A 178 9.26 20.48 16.81
CA MET A 178 8.88 19.27 17.52
C MET A 178 10.07 18.45 18.03
N LEU A 179 11.26 18.66 17.46
CA LEU A 179 12.45 17.95 17.91
C LEU A 179 12.88 18.50 19.28
N PRO A 180 13.32 17.63 20.22
CA PRO A 180 13.89 18.09 21.47
C PRO A 180 15.06 19.05 21.18
N ALA A 181 15.17 20.11 21.97
CA ALA A 181 16.27 21.05 21.84
C ALA A 181 17.60 20.29 21.86
N PRO A 182 18.56 20.60 20.97
CA PRO A 182 19.84 19.91 20.96
C PRO A 182 20.51 20.09 22.32
N GLU A 183 20.87 18.96 22.94
CA GLU A 183 21.58 18.95 24.22
C GLU A 183 22.85 19.83 24.10
N PRO A 184 23.15 20.69 25.09
CA PRO A 184 24.30 21.57 25.03
C PRO A 184 25.60 20.75 24.96
N GLY A 185 26.23 20.73 23.78
CA GLY A 185 27.45 19.95 23.51
C GLY A 185 27.30 18.86 22.45
N ALA A 186 26.09 18.61 21.93
CA ALA A 186 25.91 17.81 20.73
C ALA A 186 26.48 18.59 19.53
N SER A 187 27.48 18.02 18.85
CA SER A 187 27.97 18.54 17.56
C SER A 187 26.77 18.76 16.65
N GLU A 188 26.75 19.88 15.92
CA GLU A 188 25.84 20.15 14.80
C GLU A 188 25.96 19.01 13.78
N THR A 189 25.30 17.90 14.07
CA THR A 189 25.12 16.84 13.12
C THR A 189 24.10 17.45 12.17
N PRO A 190 24.45 17.66 10.89
CA PRO A 190 23.49 18.13 9.92
C PRO A 190 22.31 17.18 10.06
N LEU A 191 21.16 17.70 10.51
CA LEU A 191 19.91 16.98 10.38
C LEU A 191 19.94 16.47 8.95
N PRO A 192 19.84 15.14 8.71
CA PRO A 192 19.71 14.68 7.34
C PRO A 192 18.59 15.54 6.81
N ALA A 193 18.86 16.32 5.74
CA ALA A 193 17.80 17.03 5.05
C ALA A 193 16.71 16.00 4.96
N ALA A 194 15.60 16.22 5.66
CA ALA A 194 14.56 15.23 5.79
C ALA A 194 14.01 15.19 4.38
N ASP A 195 14.67 14.39 3.55
CA ASP A 195 14.24 13.96 2.26
C ASP A 195 13.11 13.07 2.69
N VAL A 196 11.96 13.72 2.95
CA VAL A 196 10.67 13.11 3.18
C VAL A 196 10.46 12.37 1.90
N THR A 197 11.06 11.18 1.84
CA THR A 197 11.05 10.30 0.71
C THR A 197 9.63 9.81 0.78
N LEU A 198 8.74 10.57 0.15
CA LEU A 198 7.33 10.27 0.14
C LEU A 198 7.23 8.79 -0.19
N PRO A 199 6.57 7.99 0.68
CA PRO A 199 6.60 6.55 0.57
C PRO A 199 6.32 6.20 -0.88
N ARG A 200 7.33 5.61 -1.52
CA ARG A 200 7.38 5.43 -2.96
C ARG A 200 6.17 4.59 -3.31
N THR A 201 5.17 5.23 -3.92
CA THR A 201 3.78 4.75 -4.14
C THR A 201 3.68 3.26 -3.86
N GLU A 202 3.24 2.92 -2.64
CA GLU A 202 2.80 1.57 -2.31
C GLU A 202 1.85 1.06 -3.40
N ALA A 203 1.71 -0.26 -3.53
CA ALA A 203 0.80 -0.87 -4.49
C ALA A 203 -0.54 -0.11 -4.53
N ALA A 204 -1.08 0.16 -5.72
CA ALA A 204 -2.24 1.02 -5.90
C ALA A 204 -3.34 0.70 -4.88
N LEU A 205 -3.81 1.69 -4.13
CA LEU A 205 -4.84 1.50 -3.11
C LEU A 205 -6.21 1.25 -3.76
N ALA A 206 -6.90 0.22 -3.27
CA ALA A 206 -8.29 -0.08 -3.61
C ALA A 206 -9.28 0.65 -2.69
N GLY A 207 -8.88 1.02 -1.48
CA GLY A 207 -9.70 1.76 -0.53
C GLY A 207 -9.10 1.78 0.87
N SER A 208 -9.79 2.41 1.82
CA SER A 208 -9.35 2.49 3.22
C SER A 208 -10.52 2.49 4.20
N THR A 209 -10.25 2.05 5.42
CA THR A 209 -11.18 2.10 6.56
C THR A 209 -10.48 2.73 7.75
N ILE A 210 -11.13 3.71 8.39
CA ILE A 210 -10.66 4.27 9.66
C ILE A 210 -11.18 3.36 10.79
N LEU A 211 -10.28 2.61 11.38
CA LEU A 211 -10.58 1.61 12.41
C LEU A 211 -10.73 2.22 13.80
N ALA A 212 -9.90 3.21 14.11
CA ALA A 212 -9.93 3.90 15.38
C ALA A 212 -9.53 5.37 15.22
N ARG A 213 -10.13 6.21 16.06
CA ARG A 213 -9.71 7.58 16.31
C ARG A 213 -9.41 7.74 17.79
N GLU A 214 -8.31 8.41 18.08
CA GLU A 214 -7.90 8.77 19.44
C GLU A 214 -7.41 10.23 19.45
N ASP A 215 -8.09 11.09 20.21
CA ASP A 215 -7.63 12.45 20.45
C ASP A 215 -6.52 12.42 21.54
N LEU A 216 -5.34 12.91 21.21
CA LEU A 216 -4.16 12.89 22.08
C LEU A 216 -4.13 14.13 23.00
N PRO A 217 -3.50 14.05 24.20
CA PRO A 217 -3.41 15.18 25.14
C PRO A 217 -2.74 16.44 24.57
N THR A 218 -1.93 16.29 23.52
CA THR A 218 -1.26 17.39 22.82
C THR A 218 -2.19 18.19 21.90
N GLY A 219 -3.44 17.75 21.71
CA GLY A 219 -4.37 18.28 20.72
C GLY A 219 -4.20 17.66 19.32
N ASP A 220 -3.28 16.71 19.17
CA ASP A 220 -3.12 15.90 17.96
C ASP A 220 -4.19 14.80 17.92
N VAL A 221 -4.45 14.24 16.75
CA VAL A 221 -5.39 13.12 16.56
C VAL A 221 -4.66 11.95 15.94
N ARG A 222 -4.75 10.78 16.55
CA ARG A 222 -4.25 9.53 15.98
C ARG A 222 -5.39 8.79 15.28
N LEU A 223 -5.16 8.42 14.03
CA LEU A 223 -6.02 7.57 13.24
C LEU A 223 -5.34 6.22 13.02
N GLU A 224 -6.03 5.14 13.34
CA GLU A 224 -5.65 3.78 12.92
C GLU A 224 -6.39 3.49 11.60
N VAL A 225 -5.63 3.35 10.51
CA VAL A 225 -6.16 3.22 9.16
C VAL A 225 -5.79 1.86 8.61
N GLU A 226 -6.77 1.15 8.08
CA GLU A 226 -6.57 -0.07 7.31
C GLU A 226 -6.73 0.24 5.83
N ASN A 227 -5.66 0.05 5.08
CA ASN A 227 -5.59 0.25 3.65
C ASN A 227 -5.72 -1.09 2.95
N GLN A 228 -6.59 -1.17 1.95
CA GLN A 228 -6.69 -2.32 1.06
C GLN A 228 -6.06 -1.97 -0.27
N HIS A 229 -5.16 -2.80 -0.77
CA HIS A 229 -4.49 -2.63 -2.05
C HIS A 229 -5.22 -3.38 -3.17
N VAL A 230 -4.99 -2.98 -4.42
CA VAL A 230 -5.59 -3.62 -5.61
C VAL A 230 -5.17 -5.08 -5.79
N ASP A 231 -4.01 -5.47 -5.26
CA ASP A 231 -3.53 -6.86 -5.24
C ASP A 231 -4.21 -7.72 -4.15
N GLY A 232 -5.11 -7.13 -3.36
CA GLY A 232 -5.83 -7.79 -2.28
C GLY A 232 -5.07 -7.82 -0.94
N THR A 233 -3.85 -7.30 -0.89
CA THR A 233 -3.14 -7.13 0.38
C THR A 233 -3.79 -6.06 1.23
N VAL A 234 -3.61 -6.18 2.54
CA VAL A 234 -4.14 -5.24 3.53
C VAL A 234 -2.97 -4.78 4.40
N SER A 235 -2.82 -3.47 4.55
CA SER A 235 -1.85 -2.84 5.43
C SER A 235 -2.56 -2.00 6.48
N ARG A 236 -1.93 -1.84 7.63
CA ARG A 236 -2.46 -1.06 8.75
C ARG A 236 -1.42 -0.05 9.19
N HIS A 237 -1.85 1.21 9.32
CA HIS A 237 -1.00 2.32 9.67
C HIS A 237 -1.59 3.12 10.82
N GLU A 238 -0.74 3.57 11.74
CA GLU A 238 -1.08 4.63 12.68
C GLU A 238 -0.60 5.95 12.09
N MET A 239 -1.52 6.89 11.92
CA MET A 239 -1.25 8.22 11.37
C MET A 239 -1.60 9.26 12.42
N ILE A 240 -0.69 10.21 12.67
CA ILE A 240 -0.91 11.29 13.63
C ILE A 240 -1.16 12.58 12.85
N PHE A 241 -2.30 13.21 13.06
CA PHE A 241 -2.67 14.48 12.48
C PHE A 241 -2.57 15.59 13.51
N ARG A 242 -2.01 16.73 13.10
CA ARG A 242 -1.89 17.94 13.90
C ARG A 242 -2.69 19.07 13.27
N LYS A 243 -3.40 19.84 14.10
CA LYS A 243 -4.11 21.03 13.64
C LYS A 243 -3.15 22.21 13.53
N THR A 244 -3.03 22.76 12.32
CA THR A 244 -2.23 23.97 12.01
C THR A 244 -3.15 25.14 11.65
N ALA A 245 -2.57 26.31 11.37
CA ALA A 245 -3.32 27.44 10.81
C ALA A 245 -3.95 27.13 9.43
N HIS A 246 -3.44 26.12 8.72
CA HIS A 246 -3.89 25.70 7.39
C HIS A 246 -4.69 24.38 7.41
N GLY A 247 -5.26 24.04 8.58
CA GLY A 247 -6.04 22.81 8.78
C GLY A 247 -5.21 21.66 9.33
N TRP A 248 -5.77 20.46 9.29
CA TRP A 248 -5.10 19.24 9.76
C TRP A 248 -4.03 18.78 8.78
N LYS A 249 -2.84 18.48 9.30
CA LYS A 249 -1.67 18.01 8.57
C LYS A 249 -1.14 16.73 9.17
N LEU A 250 -0.62 15.84 8.33
CA LEU A 250 0.01 14.60 8.76
C LEU A 250 1.37 14.91 9.41
N ALA A 251 1.50 14.54 10.67
CA ALA A 251 2.76 14.57 11.39
C ALA A 251 3.55 13.28 11.06
N PRO A 252 4.86 13.39 10.78
CA PRO A 252 5.69 12.21 10.61
C PRO A 252 5.74 11.43 11.91
N ASN A 253 5.82 10.11 11.80
CA ASN A 253 6.03 9.25 12.95
C ASN A 253 7.45 9.47 13.47
N ILE A 254 7.60 10.35 14.48
CA ILE A 254 8.92 10.72 15.02
C ILE A 254 9.69 9.50 15.55
N GLN A 255 9.00 8.42 15.95
CA GLN A 255 9.67 7.19 16.38
C GLN A 255 10.48 6.53 15.26
N GLU A 256 10.04 6.65 14.00
CA GLU A 256 10.80 6.14 12.85
C GLU A 256 11.99 7.04 12.49
N LEU A 257 11.92 8.33 12.82
CA LEU A 257 12.99 9.30 12.59
C LEU A 257 14.13 9.24 13.63
N LEU A 258 13.91 8.56 14.76
CA LEU A 258 14.87 8.44 15.86
C LEU A 258 15.64 7.10 15.86
N VAL A 259 15.41 6.23 14.88
CA VAL A 259 16.19 5.00 14.71
C VAL A 259 17.35 5.29 13.73
N PRO A 260 18.61 5.19 14.17
CA PRO A 260 19.78 5.41 13.32
C PRO A 260 20.02 4.29 12.30
#